data_AF-A0A976K3T3-F1
#
_entry.id   AF-A0A976K3T3-F1
#
_cell.length_a   1.000
_cell.length_b   1.000
_cell.length_c   1.000
_cell.angle_alpha   90.00
_cell.angle_beta   90.00
_cell.angle_gamma   90.00
#
_symmetry.space_group_name_H-M   'P 1'
#
loop_
_entity.id
_entity.type
_entity.pdbx_description
1 polymer ?
#
loop_
_entity_poly.entity_id
_entity_poly.type
_entity_poly.pdbx_seq_one_letter_code
_entity_poly.pdbx_strand_id
1 'polypeptide(L)'
;MRAPPPVAYPLARSAPLAVALVVVGLLPLLQGLIWWLSQSSGAGQRALVTLVFASVLVWALWAWRVWVRWPRGSLHWEIGATGGGRPSLPGWWCWRDERTGQAVILEGVDVALDLQGHVLLRLRPARGRSIWACASREADPARWPDFRRAWTACAA
;
A
#
# COMPACT_ATOMS: atom_id res chain seq x y z
N MET A 1 -1.02 -30.38 -8.05
CA MET A 1 -0.55 -28.99 -7.83
C MET A 1 0.35 -29.01 -6.61
N ARG A 2 1.62 -28.58 -6.72
CA ARG A 2 2.54 -28.57 -5.57
C ARG A 2 2.17 -27.42 -4.64
N ALA A 3 2.06 -27.68 -3.33
CA ALA A 3 1.88 -26.64 -2.33
C ALA A 3 3.03 -25.61 -2.45
N PRO A 4 2.75 -24.30 -2.41
CA PRO A 4 3.80 -23.30 -2.46
C PRO A 4 4.69 -23.41 -1.21
N PRO A 5 6.01 -23.14 -1.33
CA PRO A 5 6.91 -23.16 -0.19
C PRO A 5 6.50 -22.11 0.85
N PRO A 6 6.90 -22.27 2.12
CA PRO A 6 6.67 -21.23 3.12
C PRO A 6 7.47 -19.99 2.71
N VAL A 7 6.77 -18.88 2.45
CA VAL A 7 7.38 -17.61 2.02
C VAL A 7 7.09 -16.57 3.07
N ALA A 8 8.14 -15.96 3.60
CA ALA A 8 8.08 -14.71 4.35
C ALA A 8 8.56 -13.58 3.45
N TYR A 9 7.68 -12.62 3.15
CA TYR A 9 7.99 -11.48 2.29
C TYR A 9 7.74 -10.15 3.02
N PRO A 10 8.69 -9.22 3.05
CA PRO A 10 8.51 -7.92 3.68
C PRO A 10 7.57 -7.03 2.85
N LEU A 11 6.58 -6.44 3.50
CA LEU A 11 5.73 -5.40 2.94
C LEU A 11 6.09 -4.06 3.58
N ALA A 12 6.55 -3.13 2.76
CA ALA A 12 7.04 -1.83 3.19
C ALA A 12 6.24 -0.68 2.55
N ARG A 13 6.65 0.54 2.86
CA ARG A 13 6.21 1.71 2.09
C ARG A 13 6.74 1.56 0.67
N SER A 14 5.90 1.84 -0.31
CA SER A 14 6.28 1.73 -1.71
C SER A 14 6.57 3.10 -2.31
N ALA A 15 7.60 3.17 -3.15
CA ALA A 15 7.88 4.33 -3.99
C ALA A 15 6.66 4.81 -4.79
N PRO A 16 5.84 3.95 -5.44
CA PRO A 16 4.66 4.42 -6.16
C PRO A 16 3.64 5.15 -5.28
N LEU A 17 3.49 4.77 -4.01
CA LEU A 17 2.62 5.51 -3.09
C LEU A 17 3.17 6.91 -2.81
N ALA A 18 4.49 7.03 -2.59
CA ALA A 18 5.13 8.33 -2.41
C ALA A 18 4.95 9.22 -3.63
N VAL A 19 5.19 8.66 -4.82
CA VAL A 19 5.03 9.36 -6.10
C VAL A 19 3.58 9.80 -6.29
N ALA A 20 2.60 8.93 -6.04
CA ALA A 20 1.18 9.28 -6.15
C ALA A 20 0.81 10.44 -5.21
N LEU A 21 1.27 10.41 -3.96
CA LEU A 21 1.02 11.50 -2.99
C LEU A 21 1.66 12.83 -3.43
N VAL A 22 2.86 12.78 -4.02
CA VAL A 22 3.54 13.96 -4.54
C VAL A 22 2.81 14.51 -5.78
N VAL A 23 2.47 13.66 -6.75
CA VAL A 23 1.77 14.08 -7.97
C VAL A 23 0.45 14.75 -7.63
N VAL A 24 -0.34 14.16 -6.73
CA VAL A 24 -1.63 14.76 -6.32
C VAL A 24 -1.41 16.09 -5.57
N GLY A 25 -0.31 16.24 -4.83
CA GLY A 25 0.04 17.50 -4.18
C GLY A 25 0.55 18.59 -5.13
N LEU A 26 1.17 18.21 -6.26
CA LEU A 26 1.68 19.15 -7.26
C LEU A 26 0.58 19.72 -8.17
N LEU A 27 -0.51 18.98 -8.39
CA LEU A 27 -1.65 19.43 -9.20
C LEU A 27 -2.21 20.81 -8.77
N PRO A 28 -2.56 21.05 -7.49
CA PRO A 28 -3.07 22.36 -7.07
C PRO A 28 -2.02 23.47 -7.17
N LEU A 29 -0.72 23.16 -7.01
CA LEU A 29 0.36 24.13 -7.21
C LEU A 29 0.48 24.55 -8.67
N LEU A 30 0.45 23.58 -9.59
CA LEU A 30 0.45 23.82 -11.03
C LEU A 30 -0.77 24.65 -11.45
N GLN A 31 -1.95 24.30 -10.94
CA GLN A 31 -3.17 25.05 -11.21
C GLN A 31 -3.06 26.48 -10.69
N GLY A 32 -2.54 26.69 -9.47
CA GLY A 32 -2.29 28.02 -8.92
C GLY A 32 -1.28 28.83 -9.73
N LEU A 33 -0.22 28.20 -10.23
CA LEU A 33 0.82 28.84 -11.06
C LEU A 33 0.27 29.26 -12.43
N ILE A 34 -0.49 28.39 -13.10
CA ILE A 34 -1.13 28.70 -14.40
C ILE A 34 -2.08 29.89 -14.23
N TRP A 35 -2.86 29.90 -13.15
CA TRP A 35 -3.78 31.00 -12.86
C TRP A 35 -3.05 32.30 -12.55
N TRP A 36 -1.95 32.24 -11.81
CA TRP A 36 -1.09 33.39 -11.52
C TRP A 36 -0.51 34.01 -12.78
N LEU A 37 -0.01 33.19 -13.71
CA LEU A 37 0.54 33.63 -14.99
C LEU A 37 -0.53 34.23 -15.93
N SER A 38 -1.81 33.88 -15.72
CA SER A 38 -2.92 34.29 -16.56
C SER A 38 -3.59 35.62 -16.16
N GLN A 39 -3.30 36.22 -15.00
CA GLN A 39 -4.00 37.42 -14.52
C GLN A 39 -3.12 38.67 -14.35
N SER A 40 -3.64 39.81 -14.80
CA SER A 40 -3.14 41.16 -14.50
C SER A 40 -3.57 41.60 -13.09
N SER A 41 -2.60 41.69 -12.19
CA SER A 41 -2.60 42.29 -10.84
C SER A 41 -3.92 42.93 -10.34
N GLY A 42 -4.69 42.19 -9.54
CA GLY A 42 -5.89 42.68 -8.84
C GLY A 42 -6.01 42.13 -7.42
N ALA A 43 -6.77 42.82 -6.54
CA ALA A 43 -6.88 42.48 -5.11
C ALA A 43 -7.37 41.03 -4.81
N GLY A 44 -8.07 40.38 -5.75
CA GLY A 44 -8.46 38.97 -5.66
C GLY A 44 -7.27 37.99 -5.61
N GLN A 45 -6.09 38.41 -6.08
CA GLN A 45 -4.88 37.60 -6.17
C GLN A 45 -4.33 37.18 -4.80
N ARG A 46 -4.42 38.04 -3.77
CA ARG A 46 -3.97 37.70 -2.41
C ARG A 46 -4.81 36.58 -1.81
N ALA A 47 -6.13 36.66 -1.94
CA ALA A 47 -7.04 35.64 -1.42
C ALA A 47 -6.77 34.27 -2.03
N LEU A 48 -6.53 34.22 -3.34
CA LEU A 48 -6.25 32.98 -4.06
C LEU A 48 -4.91 32.36 -3.69
N VAL A 49 -3.84 33.16 -3.57
CA VAL A 49 -2.55 32.66 -3.07
C VAL A 49 -2.70 32.07 -1.68
N THR A 50 -3.47 32.73 -0.82
CA THR A 50 -3.72 32.26 0.55
C THR A 50 -4.46 30.91 0.53
N LEU A 51 -5.43 30.75 -0.36
CA LEU A 51 -6.24 29.53 -0.49
C LEU A 51 -5.41 28.37 -1.08
N VAL A 52 -4.61 28.63 -2.12
CA VAL A 52 -3.68 27.64 -2.69
C VAL A 52 -2.67 27.20 -1.63
N PHE A 53 -2.06 28.14 -0.92
CA PHE A 53 -1.09 27.83 0.14
C PHE A 53 -1.72 27.02 1.28
N ALA A 54 -2.90 27.41 1.75
CA ALA A 54 -3.65 26.66 2.76
C ALA A 54 -3.99 25.24 2.28
N SER A 55 -4.41 25.08 1.01
CA SER A 55 -4.73 23.78 0.43
C SER A 55 -3.50 22.87 0.36
N VAL A 56 -2.33 23.41 0.02
CA VAL A 56 -1.06 22.67 -0.04
C VAL A 56 -0.62 22.25 1.36
N LEU A 57 -0.75 23.11 2.37
CA LEU A 57 -0.45 22.75 3.75
C LEU A 57 -1.36 21.64 4.29
N VAL A 58 -2.67 21.74 4.04
CA VAL A 58 -3.63 20.70 4.42
C VAL A 58 -3.29 19.39 3.72
N TRP A 59 -2.99 19.43 2.42
CA TRP A 59 -2.57 18.25 1.66
C TRP A 59 -1.28 17.64 2.22
N ALA A 60 -0.25 18.45 2.46
CA ALA A 60 1.04 17.99 2.99
C ALA A 60 0.88 17.32 4.36
N LEU A 61 0.06 17.90 5.25
CA LEU A 61 -0.23 17.32 6.55
C LEU A 61 -0.99 15.98 6.43
N TRP A 62 -1.96 15.90 5.51
CA TRP A 62 -2.70 14.68 5.25
C TRP A 62 -1.80 13.59 4.65
N ALA A 63 -1.03 13.91 3.62
CA ALA A 63 -0.08 13.00 2.98
C ALA A 63 0.98 12.51 3.99
N TRP A 64 1.49 13.40 4.84
CA TRP A 64 2.39 13.03 5.94
C TRP A 64 1.73 12.04 6.90
N ARG A 65 0.48 12.29 7.31
CA ARG A 65 -0.25 11.36 8.18
C ARG A 65 -0.49 10.00 7.53
N VAL A 66 -0.85 9.96 6.26
CA VAL A 66 -1.00 8.70 5.50
C VAL A 66 0.34 7.98 5.43
N TRP A 67 1.42 8.68 5.08
CA TRP A 67 2.76 8.12 4.97
C TRP A 67 3.26 7.56 6.30
N VAL A 68 3.13 8.33 7.38
CA VAL A 68 3.51 7.89 8.73
C VAL A 68 2.68 6.69 9.13
N ARG A 69 1.36 6.71 8.95
CA ARG A 69 0.48 5.62 9.41
C ARG A 69 0.45 4.40 8.49
N TRP A 70 1.01 4.47 7.28
CA TRP A 70 1.03 3.37 6.34
C TRP A 70 1.54 2.07 7.00
N PRO A 71 0.81 0.95 6.87
CA PRO A 71 1.18 -0.29 7.51
C PRO A 71 2.51 -0.82 6.94
N ARG A 72 3.31 -1.39 7.83
CA ARG A 72 4.59 -2.03 7.53
C ARG A 72 4.65 -3.35 8.29
N GLY A 73 5.31 -4.34 7.72
CA GLY A 73 5.31 -5.68 8.29
C GLY A 73 5.76 -6.72 7.30
N SER A 74 5.46 -7.97 7.59
CA SER A 74 5.76 -9.09 6.72
C SER A 74 4.55 -9.98 6.51
N LEU A 75 4.42 -10.46 5.28
CA LEU A 75 3.38 -11.41 4.89
C LEU A 75 4.00 -12.79 4.81
N HIS A 76 3.48 -13.71 5.62
CA HIS A 76 3.98 -15.07 5.76
C HIS A 76 2.95 -16.07 5.23
N TRP A 77 3.38 -16.96 4.35
CA TRP A 77 2.63 -18.17 4.00
C TRP A 77 3.09 -19.30 4.91
N GLU A 78 2.17 -19.82 5.72
CA GLU A 78 2.41 -20.96 6.60
C GLU A 78 1.70 -22.20 6.04
N ILE A 79 2.43 -23.31 5.92
CA ILE A 79 1.88 -24.57 5.44
C ILE A 79 1.09 -25.22 6.58
N GLY A 80 -0.15 -25.58 6.28
CA GLY A 80 -1.06 -26.16 7.27
C GLY A 80 -1.12 -27.67 7.21
N ALA A 81 -0.72 -28.35 8.29
CA ALA A 81 -1.29 -29.62 8.67
C ALA A 81 -2.40 -29.31 9.69
N THR A 82 -3.68 -29.33 9.28
CA THR A 82 -4.86 -29.26 10.17
C THR A 82 -4.85 -28.14 11.22
N GLY A 83 -5.35 -26.94 10.90
CA GLY A 83 -5.52 -25.91 11.94
C GLY A 83 -6.28 -24.64 11.56
N GLY A 84 -6.40 -24.30 10.28
CA GLY A 84 -7.01 -23.04 9.85
C GLY A 84 -8.24 -23.22 8.97
N GLY A 85 -9.42 -23.49 9.57
CA GLY A 85 -10.78 -23.14 9.10
C GLY A 85 -11.30 -23.54 7.70
N ARG A 86 -10.45 -23.89 6.73
CA ARG A 86 -10.82 -24.31 5.38
C ARG A 86 -10.09 -25.61 5.04
N PRO A 87 -10.78 -26.76 5.02
CA PRO A 87 -10.16 -28.07 4.80
C PRO A 87 -9.60 -28.29 3.38
N SER A 88 -9.72 -27.32 2.47
CA SER A 88 -9.32 -27.43 1.06
C SER A 88 -8.03 -26.68 0.68
N LEU A 89 -7.47 -25.85 1.55
CA LEU A 89 -6.28 -25.04 1.23
C LEU A 89 -5.00 -25.65 1.82
N PRO A 90 -3.88 -25.66 1.06
CA PRO A 90 -2.61 -26.24 1.51
C PRO A 90 -1.87 -25.41 2.59
N GLY A 91 -2.42 -24.28 3.02
CA GLY A 91 -1.84 -23.37 4.00
C GLY A 91 -2.70 -22.13 4.24
N TRP A 92 -2.19 -21.19 5.04
CA TRP A 92 -2.84 -19.91 5.31
C TRP A 92 -1.85 -18.74 5.27
N TRP A 93 -2.39 -17.55 4.99
CA TRP A 93 -1.64 -16.31 5.05
C TRP A 93 -1.69 -15.71 6.45
N CYS A 94 -0.55 -15.23 6.94
CA CYS A 94 -0.41 -14.51 8.20
C CYS A 94 0.29 -13.17 7.96
N TRP A 95 -0.31 -12.08 8.44
CA TRP A 95 0.30 -10.76 8.48
C TRP A 95 0.97 -10.54 9.82
N ARG A 96 2.25 -10.15 9.84
CA ARG A 96 2.93 -9.67 11.05
C ARG A 96 3.16 -8.18 10.94
N ASP A 97 2.52 -7.40 11.82
CA ASP A 97 2.73 -5.96 11.87
C ASP A 97 4.08 -5.65 12.51
N GLU A 98 4.90 -4.82 11.86
CA GLU A 98 6.23 -4.44 12.36
C GLU A 98 6.15 -3.62 13.66
N ARG A 99 5.09 -2.82 13.84
CA ARG A 99 4.95 -1.92 15.00
C ARG A 99 4.52 -2.65 16.26
N THR A 100 3.58 -3.58 16.12
CA THR A 100 2.99 -4.28 17.26
C THR A 100 3.59 -5.66 17.46
N GLY A 101 4.27 -6.21 16.44
CA GLY A 101 4.76 -7.60 16.41
C GLY A 101 3.64 -8.63 16.34
N GLN A 102 2.37 -8.20 16.26
CA GLN A 102 1.24 -9.11 16.30
C GLN A 102 1.04 -9.80 14.95
N ALA A 103 0.85 -11.12 15.04
CA ALA A 103 0.49 -11.98 13.92
C ALA A 103 -1.03 -12.04 13.78
N VAL A 104 -1.53 -11.76 12.58
CA VAL A 104 -2.95 -11.77 12.24
C VAL A 104 -3.18 -12.77 11.11
N ILE A 105 -4.04 -13.75 11.35
CA ILE A 105 -4.44 -14.73 10.33
C ILE A 105 -5.36 -14.04 9.32
N LEU A 106 -5.05 -14.23 8.05
CA LEU A 106 -5.81 -13.67 6.93
C LEU A 106 -6.72 -14.73 6.33
N GLU A 107 -7.96 -14.34 6.03
CA GLU A 107 -8.90 -15.12 5.23
C GLU A 107 -8.55 -15.11 3.75
N GLY A 108 -7.89 -14.05 3.30
CA GLY A 108 -7.51 -13.88 1.91
C GLY A 108 -6.58 -12.70 1.68
N VAL A 109 -5.93 -12.73 0.52
CA VAL A 109 -5.05 -11.68 0.02
C VAL A 109 -5.49 -11.37 -1.40
N ASP A 110 -6.01 -10.16 -1.62
CA ASP A 110 -6.44 -9.73 -2.94
C ASP A 110 -5.39 -8.84 -3.60
N VAL A 111 -5.27 -8.99 -4.92
CA VAL A 111 -4.46 -8.13 -5.77
C VAL A 111 -5.32 -6.97 -6.23
N ALA A 112 -5.02 -5.76 -5.77
CA ALA A 112 -5.74 -4.58 -6.24
C ALA A 112 -5.05 -3.94 -7.45
N LEU A 113 -3.71 -3.97 -7.48
CA LEU A 113 -2.91 -3.42 -8.57
C LEU A 113 -1.59 -4.19 -8.69
N ASP A 114 -1.24 -4.64 -9.89
CA ASP A 114 0.06 -5.26 -10.19
C ASP A 114 0.80 -4.42 -11.25
N LEU A 115 1.92 -3.82 -10.86
CA LEU A 115 2.83 -3.05 -11.71
C LEU A 115 4.14 -3.82 -11.98
N GLN A 116 4.10 -5.15 -11.96
CA GLN A 116 5.20 -6.12 -12.17
C GLN A 116 6.32 -6.11 -11.12
N GLY A 117 6.82 -4.93 -10.76
CA GLY A 117 7.81 -4.72 -9.69
C GLY A 117 7.20 -4.21 -8.38
N HIS A 118 5.96 -3.73 -8.43
CA HIS A 118 5.21 -3.26 -7.27
C HIS A 118 3.80 -3.81 -7.32
N VAL A 119 3.31 -4.29 -6.19
CA VAL A 119 1.98 -4.88 -6.09
C VAL A 119 1.26 -4.27 -4.90
N LEU A 120 0.07 -3.73 -5.13
CA LEU A 120 -0.83 -3.30 -4.07
C LEU A 120 -1.74 -4.46 -3.68
N LEU A 121 -1.64 -4.83 -2.41
CA LEU A 121 -2.37 -5.94 -1.82
C LEU A 121 -3.40 -5.41 -0.84
N ARG A 122 -4.57 -6.04 -0.87
CA ARG A 122 -5.59 -5.90 0.16
C ARG A 122 -5.63 -7.18 0.99
N LEU A 123 -5.13 -7.09 2.21
CA LEU A 123 -5.13 -8.18 3.18
C LEU A 123 -6.48 -8.20 3.90
N ARG A 124 -7.17 -9.34 3.88
CA ARG A 124 -8.46 -9.54 4.56
C ARG A 124 -8.25 -10.36 5.83
N PRO A 125 -8.16 -9.73 7.01
CA PRO A 125 -8.09 -10.48 8.27
C PRO A 125 -9.44 -11.14 8.57
N ALA A 126 -9.43 -12.24 9.32
CA ALA A 126 -10.66 -12.93 9.73
C ALA A 126 -11.58 -12.09 10.61
N ARG A 127 -11.01 -11.11 11.31
CA ARG A 127 -11.74 -10.11 12.09
C ARG A 127 -11.09 -8.75 11.91
N GLY A 128 -11.90 -7.73 11.66
CA GLY A 128 -11.46 -6.34 11.59
C GLY A 128 -11.49 -5.73 10.18
N ARG A 129 -10.77 -4.62 10.00
CA ARG A 129 -10.71 -3.87 8.74
C ARG A 129 -9.65 -4.45 7.82
N SER A 130 -9.90 -4.41 6.50
CA SER A 130 -8.90 -4.77 5.50
C SER A 130 -7.66 -3.88 5.63
N ILE A 131 -6.48 -4.48 5.47
CA ILE A 131 -5.19 -3.78 5.53
C ILE A 131 -4.67 -3.63 4.11
N TRP A 132 -4.31 -2.41 3.73
CA TRP A 132 -3.71 -2.11 2.43
C TRP A 132 -2.21 -2.09 2.58
N ALA A 133 -1.51 -2.99 1.89
CA ALA A 133 -0.06 -3.10 1.96
C ALA A 133 0.52 -3.17 0.55
N CYS A 134 1.76 -2.73 0.38
CA CYS A 134 2.43 -2.78 -0.90
C CYS A 134 3.66 -3.69 -0.81
N ALA A 135 3.75 -4.63 -1.75
CA ALA A 135 4.93 -5.44 -1.96
C ALA A 135 5.78 -4.79 -3.06
N SER A 136 7.08 -4.65 -2.83
CA SER A 136 8.03 -4.20 -3.85
C SER A 136 9.06 -5.28 -4.08
N ARG A 137 9.40 -5.55 -5.34
CA ARG A 137 10.47 -6.46 -5.74
C ARG A 137 11.82 -6.07 -5.15
N GLU A 138 12.06 -4.77 -4.96
CA GLU A 138 13.33 -4.27 -4.41
C GLU A 138 13.55 -4.67 -2.95
N ALA A 139 12.47 -4.96 -2.21
CA ALA A 139 12.56 -5.33 -0.81
C ALA A 139 13.21 -6.72 -0.61
N ASP A 140 12.92 -7.68 -1.50
CA ASP A 140 13.60 -8.97 -1.55
C ASP A 140 13.50 -9.56 -2.98
N PRO A 141 14.44 -9.21 -3.88
CA PRO A 141 14.36 -9.62 -5.28
C PRO A 141 14.54 -11.13 -5.47
N ALA A 142 15.21 -11.82 -4.53
CA ALA A 142 15.42 -13.26 -4.60
C ALA A 142 14.13 -14.03 -4.31
N ARG A 143 13.32 -13.57 -3.36
CA ARG A 143 12.05 -14.20 -2.99
C ARG A 143 10.84 -13.72 -3.79
N TRP A 144 10.99 -12.69 -4.62
CA TRP A 144 9.89 -12.12 -5.42
C TRP A 144 9.16 -13.15 -6.31
N PRO A 145 9.84 -14.05 -7.06
CA PRO A 145 9.15 -15.04 -7.88
C PRO A 145 8.37 -16.07 -7.04
N ASP A 146 8.86 -16.40 -5.85
CA ASP A 146 8.21 -17.36 -4.95
C ASP A 146 6.99 -16.73 -4.29
N PHE A 147 7.09 -15.47 -3.89
CA PHE A 147 5.95 -14.67 -3.46
C PHE A 147 4.88 -14.60 -4.55
N ARG A 148 5.28 -14.34 -5.80
CA ARG A 148 4.35 -14.29 -6.94
C ARG A 148 3.73 -15.65 -7.31
N ARG A 149 4.36 -16.76 -6.92
CA ARG A 149 3.79 -18.10 -7.07
C ARG A 149 2.84 -18.46 -5.91
N ALA A 150 3.18 -18.04 -4.70
CA ALA A 150 2.37 -18.32 -3.51
C ALA A 150 0.99 -17.65 -3.58
N TRP A 151 0.91 -16.36 -3.90
CA TRP A 151 -0.38 -15.65 -3.96
C TRP A 151 -1.27 -16.09 -5.14
N THR A 152 -0.70 -16.46 -6.30
CA THR A 152 -1.46 -16.94 -7.47
C THR A 152 -2.05 -18.32 -7.22
N ALA A 153 -1.33 -19.18 -6.49
CA ALA A 153 -1.83 -20.49 -6.07
C ALA A 153 -3.01 -20.38 -5.07
N CYS A 154 -3.17 -19.24 -4.40
CA CYS A 154 -4.19 -19.03 -3.37
C CYS A 154 -5.36 -18.15 -3.81
N ALA A 155 -5.29 -17.53 -4.99
CA ALA A 155 -6.30 -16.60 -5.51
C ALA A 155 -7.54 -17.29 -6.12
N ALA A 156 -7.82 -18.54 -5.74
CA ALA A 156 -8.93 -19.35 -6.25
C ALA A 156 -10.20 -19.21 -5.40
#